data_AF-A0A9D3ZPA5-F1
#
_entry.id   AF-A0A9D3ZPA5-F1
#
_cell.length_a   1.000
_cell.length_b   1.000
_cell.length_c   1.000
_cell.angle_alpha   90.00
_cell.angle_beta   90.00
_cell.angle_gamma   90.00
#
_symmetry.space_group_name_H-M   'P 1'
#
loop_
_entity.id
_entity.type
_entity.pdbx_description
1 polymer ?
#
loop_
_entity_poly.entity_id
_entity_poly.type
_entity_poly.pdbx_seq_one_letter_code
_entity_poly.pdbx_strand_id
1 'polypeptide(L)' 'YLDLDLAQLEDKPTIIIDSSSEEEMLYHIQWQRSNRLSLMFLRMTTTNNIKISIPQTESMKEYFMFLNDAIHDHEI' A
#
# COMPACT_ATOMS: atom_id res chain seq x y z
N TYR A 1 -11.55 -8.06 12.24
CA TYR A 1 -12.00 -7.38 11.01
C TYR A 1 -10.78 -7.29 10.11
N LEU A 2 -10.89 -7.41 8.79
CA LEU A 2 -9.72 -7.27 7.90
C LEU A 2 -9.55 -5.77 7.66
N ASP A 3 -8.72 -5.10 8.46
CA ASP A 3 -8.50 -3.64 8.38
C ASP A 3 -7.64 -3.31 7.14
N LEU A 4 -8.29 -3.40 5.97
CA LEU A 4 -7.73 -3.15 4.63
C LEU A 4 -7.31 -1.69 4.41
N ASP A 5 -7.82 -0.80 5.26
CA ASP A 5 -7.55 0.64 5.32
C ASP A 5 -6.39 0.99 6.25
N LEU A 6 -5.90 0.06 7.07
CA LEU A 6 -4.80 0.32 8.01
C LEU A 6 -3.53 0.81 7.29
N ALA A 7 -3.23 0.25 6.11
CA ALA A 7 -2.11 0.72 5.28
C ALA A 7 -2.43 1.96 4.42
N GLN A 8 -3.69 2.39 4.37
CA GLN A 8 -4.11 3.63 3.70
C GLN A 8 -4.02 4.83 4.64
N LEU A 9 -4.44 4.63 5.89
CA LEU A 9 -4.61 5.68 6.88
C LEU A 9 -3.30 6.00 7.61
N GLU A 10 -2.44 5.01 7.81
CA GLU A 10 -1.24 5.13 8.64
C GLU A 10 0.04 4.96 7.81
N ASP A 11 1.05 5.77 8.14
CA ASP A 11 2.39 5.64 7.55
C ASP A 11 3.00 4.28 7.89
N LYS A 12 3.99 3.86 7.07
CA LYS A 12 4.69 2.59 7.27
C LYS A 12 5.23 2.54 8.71
N PRO A 13 4.82 1.56 9.53
CA PRO A 13 5.31 1.45 10.90
C PRO A 13 6.82 1.28 10.91
N THR A 14 7.46 1.89 11.92
CA THR A 14 8.90 1.78 12.15
C THR A 14 9.35 0.31 12.17
N ILE A 15 10.55 0.05 11.68
CA ILE A 15 11.15 -1.29 11.66
C ILE A 15 11.10 -1.88 13.08
N ILE A 16 10.50 -3.06 13.22
CA ILE A 16 10.52 -3.84 14.46
C ILE A 16 11.96 -4.18 14.77
N ILE A 17 12.40 -3.83 15.97
CA ILE A 17 13.70 -4.22 16.54
C ILE A 17 13.46 -5.25 17.65
N ASP A 18 14.49 -6.00 18.06
CA ASP A 18 14.34 -7.09 19.04
C ASP A 18 13.72 -6.66 20.39
N SER A 19 13.68 -5.36 20.70
CA SER A 19 13.04 -4.79 21.89
C SER A 19 11.56 -4.42 21.72
N SER A 20 10.97 -4.66 20.55
CA SER A 20 9.57 -4.33 20.28
C SER A 20 8.61 -5.21 21.09
N SER A 21 7.48 -4.63 21.48
CA SER A 21 6.44 -5.36 22.19
C SER A 21 5.68 -6.32 21.27
N GLU A 22 5.00 -7.31 21.86
CA GLU A 22 4.16 -8.24 21.10
C GLU A 22 3.02 -7.51 20.36
N GLU A 23 2.47 -6.44 20.94
CA GLU A 23 1.45 -5.61 20.30
C GLU A 23 1.98 -4.85 19.09
N GLU A 24 3.18 -4.27 19.19
CA GLU A 24 3.85 -3.60 18.06
C GLU A 24 4.13 -4.59 16.92
N MET A 25 4.55 -5.80 17.27
CA MET A 25 4.78 -6.87 16.31
C MET A 25 3.48 -7.29 15.61
N LEU A 26 2.41 -7.49 16.37
CA LEU A 26 1.10 -7.84 15.84
C LEU A 26 0.54 -6.74 14.94
N TYR A 27 0.72 -5.47 15.32
CA TYR A 27 0.31 -4.32 14.51
C TYR A 27 1.06 -4.29 13.17
N HIS A 28 2.38 -4.44 13.18
CA HIS A 28 3.18 -4.46 11.96
C HIS A 28 2.76 -5.60 11.01
N ILE A 29 2.52 -6.80 11.53
CA ILE A 29 2.05 -7.95 10.73
C ILE A 29 0.70 -7.64 10.08
N GLN A 30 -0.21 -7.01 10.83
CA GLN A 30 -1.51 -6.59 10.32
C GLN A 30 -1.36 -5.53 9.22
N TRP A 31 -0.53 -4.52 9.44
CA TRP A 31 -0.22 -3.49 8.45
C TRP A 31 0.37 -4.09 7.17
N GLN A 32 1.36 -4.99 7.27
CA GLN A 32 1.97 -5.65 6.12
C GLN A 32 0.96 -6.46 5.29
N ARG A 33 0.07 -7.19 5.96
CA ARG A 33 -0.98 -7.97 5.31
C ARG A 33 -1.96 -7.07 4.57
N SER A 34 -2.42 -6.00 5.23
CA SER A 34 -3.31 -4.98 4.67
C SER A 34 -2.70 -4.33 3.43
N ASN A 35 -1.45 -3.87 3.54
CA ASN A 35 -0.70 -3.24 2.47
C ASN A 35 -0.54 -4.15 1.24
N ARG A 36 -0.17 -5.43 1.45
CA ARG A 36 0.00 -6.39 0.35
C ARG A 36 -1.31 -6.68 -0.38
N LEU A 37 -2.40 -6.87 0.36
CA LEU A 37 -3.72 -7.15 -0.23
C LEU A 37 -4.20 -5.96 -1.05
N SER A 38 -4.14 -4.76 -0.49
CA SER A 38 -4.53 -3.52 -1.17
C SER A 38 -3.70 -3.28 -2.44
N LEU A 39 -2.39 -3.52 -2.40
CA LEU A 39 -1.53 -3.48 -3.60
C LEU A 39 -1.95 -4.48 -4.67
N MET A 40 -2.30 -5.72 -4.31
CA MET A 40 -2.76 -6.72 -5.27
C MET A 40 -4.08 -6.30 -5.94
N PHE A 41 -5.04 -5.77 -5.17
CA PHE A 41 -6.30 -5.27 -5.71
C PHE A 41 -6.09 -4.07 -6.65
N LEU A 42 -5.28 -3.10 -6.23
CA LEU A 42 -4.94 -1.92 -7.04
C LEU A 42 -4.22 -2.31 -8.34
N ARG A 43 -3.24 -3.22 -8.28
CA ARG A 43 -2.59 -3.76 -9.49
C ARG A 43 -3.59 -4.47 -10.39
N MET A 44 -4.40 -5.39 -9.86
CA MET A 44 -5.38 -6.14 -10.66
C MET A 44 -6.39 -5.24 -11.36
N THR A 45 -6.87 -4.18 -10.69
CA THR A 45 -7.84 -3.23 -11.25
C THR A 45 -7.23 -2.27 -12.27
N THR A 46 -5.95 -1.91 -12.11
CA THR A 46 -5.24 -1.01 -13.03
C THR A 46 -4.67 -1.72 -14.25
N THR A 47 -4.20 -2.97 -14.13
CA THR A 47 -3.64 -3.74 -15.26
C THR A 47 -4.66 -3.94 -16.39
N ASN A 48 -5.95 -4.02 -16.06
CA ASN A 48 -7.01 -4.21 -17.06
C ASN A 48 -7.45 -2.91 -17.76
N ASN A 49 -7.20 -1.74 -17.17
CA ASN A 49 -7.84 -0.49 -17.60
C ASN A 49 -6.87 0.64 -17.97
N ILE A 50 -5.58 0.54 -17.61
CA ILE A 50 -4.65 1.66 -17.71
C ILE A 50 -3.31 1.17 -18.29
N LYS A 51 -2.84 1.77 -19.39
CA LYS A 51 -1.55 1.45 -20.06
C LYS A 51 -0.32 2.00 -19.32
N ILE A 52 -0.42 2.26 -18.02
CA ILE A 52 0.67 2.85 -17.25
C ILE A 52 1.57 1.73 -16.72
N SER A 53 2.89 1.91 -16.79
CA SER A 53 3.84 0.96 -16.22
C SER A 53 3.61 0.84 -14.72
N ILE A 54 3.28 -0.37 -14.24
CA ILE A 54 3.05 -0.65 -12.83
C ILE A 54 4.35 -0.41 -12.05
N PRO A 55 4.40 0.54 -11.09
CA PRO A 55 5.60 0.79 -10.31
C PRO A 55 5.88 -0.37 -9.34
N GLN A 56 7.16 -0.71 -9.21
CA GLN A 56 7.64 -1.68 -8.23
C GLN A 56 7.80 -0.98 -6.87
N THR A 57 6.69 -0.78 -6.16
CA THR A 57 6.69 -0.30 -4.77
C THR A 57 6.08 -1.33 -3.82
N GLU A 58 6.61 -1.35 -2.59
CA GLU A 58 6.11 -2.12 -1.45
C GLU A 58 5.16 -1.29 -0.56
N SER A 59 4.86 -0.06 -0.92
CA SER A 59 3.95 0.83 -0.19
C SER A 59 2.70 1.11 -1.02
N MET A 60 1.54 0.81 -0.46
CA MET A 60 0.26 1.08 -1.13
C MET A 60 -0.02 2.57 -1.23
N LYS A 61 0.39 3.36 -0.24
CA LYS A 61 0.29 4.82 -0.26
C LYS A 61 1.09 5.42 -1.43
N GLU A 62 2.33 4.96 -1.62
CA GLU A 62 3.14 5.37 -2.77
C GLU A 62 2.52 4.95 -4.10
N TYR A 63 1.95 3.75 -4.17
CA TYR A 63 1.24 3.27 -5.36
C TYR A 63 0.04 4.16 -5.71
N PHE A 64 -0.74 4.57 -4.70
CA PHE A 64 -1.90 5.43 -4.90
C PHE A 64 -1.49 6.83 -5.38
N MET A 65 -0.45 7.42 -4.80
CA MET A 65 0.09 8.70 -5.24
C MET A 65 0.53 8.64 -6.70
N PHE A 66 1.28 7.60 -7.09
CA PHE A 66 1.70 7.41 -8.48
C PHE A 66 0.51 7.32 -9.45
N LEU A 67 -0.54 6.59 -9.09
CA LEU A 67 -1.75 6.51 -9.92
C LEU A 67 -2.43 7.87 -10.06
N ASN A 68 -2.53 8.63 -8.96
CA ASN A 68 -3.16 9.94 -8.97
C ASN A 68 -2.41 10.93 -9.87
N ASP A 69 -1.08 10.95 -9.78
CA ASP A 69 -0.21 11.79 -10.62
C ASP A 69 -0.34 11.38 -12.11
N ALA A 70 -0.31 10.07 -12.40
CA ALA A 70 -0.38 9.58 -13.76
C ALA A 70 -1.77 9.78 -14.42
N ILE A 71 -2.84 9.90 -13.63
CA ILE A 71 -4.17 10.30 -14.11
C ILE A 71 -4.19 11.81 -14.42
N HIS A 72 -3.59 12.66 -13.58
CA HIS A 72 -3.52 14.10 -13.80
C HIS A 72 -2.71 14.50 -15.04
N ASP A 73 -1.60 13.81 -15.32
CA ASP A 73 -0.76 14.08 -16.51
C ASP A 73 -1.48 13.75 -17.84
N HIS A 74 -2.53 12.93 -17.81
CA HIS A 74 -3.30 12.55 -19.00
C HIS A 74 -4.48 13.51 -19.32
N GLU A 75 -4.73 14.54 -18.51
CA GLU A 75 -5.81 15.52 -18.69
C GLU A 75 -5.35 16.92 -19.18
N ILE A 76 -4.11 17.07 -19.67
CA ILE A 76 -3.58 18.32 -20.28
C ILE A 76 -3.35 18.16 -21.79
#